data_AF-A0AAU6ZU87-F1
#
_entry.id   AF-A0AAU6ZU87-F1
#
_cell.length_a   1.000
_cell.length_b   1.000
_cell.length_c   1.000
_cell.angle_alpha   90.00
_cell.angle_beta   90.00
_cell.angle_gamma   90.00
#
_symmetry.space_group_name_H-M   'P 1'
#
loop_
_entity.id
_entity.type
_entity.pdbx_description
1 polymer ?
#
loop_
_entity_poly.entity_id
_entity_poly.type
_entity_poly.pdbx_seq_one_letter_code
_entity_poly.pdbx_strand_id
1 'polypeptide(L)'
;MDVADWFLSAAERGNPATRLDSRHDDGRAWTSGNEVLPLVHGVTYFAQLLRCLCELRAGDLVLFTDWRGDPDQHLDESGAQVTTALCDAASRGVVVKGLIWRSHLDKLSFSEQQNRHLGEEIEAAGGQCLLDQRVRPGASHHQKFVVMRHPGRPELDVAFVGGIDLCHSRRDDAAHAGDPQKQPMAEVYGHRPPWHDIQVMVQGPAVADVEATFRERWQDPAPLSRNPINLLSERLRHDDHTADPLPDQLPDPAPRGSAYVQVVRTYGNRHPGYPFAPHGERSVARAYSKVIQRAERLIYLEDQYLWNTDIVACFADALRTSPALQLIAVIPHHPDQDGRFSLPPNLVGRQAALDLLHAAGPGRVAVYGVENPASTPVYVHAKVCVVDDVWAAVGSDNINRRSWTHDSEIACAVLDDAHGPREPQIIDRFGSGARTFARELRLELGREHLDLDTDTALIDPARAFETFAASATRLQAWHDGGRSGQRPPGRLRPYQQPRLSRRTLAWATPLYRIIYDPDGRPLGMRYTHCF
;
A
#
# COMPACT_ATOMS: atom_id res chain seq x y z
N MET A 1 -9.61 14.19 -22.15
CA MET A 1 -9.75 13.07 -21.20
C MET A 1 -10.72 13.52 -20.13
N ASP A 2 -11.72 12.71 -19.81
CA ASP A 2 -12.57 12.94 -18.65
C ASP A 2 -11.96 12.25 -17.42
N VAL A 3 -11.78 12.96 -16.31
CA VAL A 3 -11.26 12.38 -15.06
C VAL A 3 -12.25 11.34 -14.50
N ALA A 4 -13.56 11.55 -14.73
CA ALA A 4 -14.61 10.64 -14.27
C ALA A 4 -14.57 9.27 -14.96
N ASP A 5 -13.82 9.12 -16.07
CA ASP A 5 -13.58 7.83 -16.70
C ASP A 5 -12.56 6.98 -15.93
N TRP A 6 -11.67 7.61 -15.18
CA TRP A 6 -10.56 6.98 -14.46
C TRP A 6 -10.79 6.89 -12.96
N PHE A 7 -11.53 7.84 -12.39
CA PHE A 7 -11.90 7.87 -10.99
C PHE A 7 -13.36 7.48 -10.76
N LEU A 8 -13.65 6.97 -9.57
CA LEU A 8 -15.02 6.69 -9.15
C LEU A 8 -15.76 8.01 -8.91
N SER A 9 -16.99 8.12 -9.37
CA SER A 9 -17.96 9.07 -8.81
C SER A 9 -18.35 8.65 -7.38
N ALA A 10 -18.97 9.56 -6.63
CA ALA A 10 -19.49 9.25 -5.29
C ALA A 10 -20.49 8.08 -5.31
N ALA A 11 -21.29 7.95 -6.37
CA ALA A 11 -22.19 6.82 -6.56
C ALA A 11 -21.42 5.51 -6.81
N GLU A 12 -20.39 5.54 -7.65
CA GLU A 12 -19.55 4.36 -7.94
C GLU A 12 -18.73 3.92 -6.72
N ARG A 13 -18.33 4.84 -5.82
CA ARG A 13 -17.71 4.49 -4.53
C ARG A 13 -18.59 3.50 -3.74
N GLY A 14 -19.91 3.67 -3.82
CA GLY A 14 -20.90 2.82 -3.16
C GLY A 14 -20.91 2.89 -1.64
N ASN A 15 -20.47 4.02 -1.09
CA ASN A 15 -20.53 4.28 0.34
C ASN A 15 -21.04 5.70 0.61
N PRO A 16 -22.35 5.97 0.51
CA PRO A 16 -22.90 7.31 0.71
C PRO A 16 -22.80 7.82 2.15
N ALA A 17 -22.40 6.96 3.10
CA ALA A 17 -22.24 7.33 4.50
C ALA A 17 -20.86 7.95 4.81
N THR A 18 -19.92 7.87 3.86
CA THR A 18 -18.59 8.48 4.03
C THR A 18 -18.67 9.99 3.91
N ARG A 19 -17.94 10.68 4.78
CA ARG A 19 -17.72 12.12 4.67
C ARG A 19 -16.70 12.47 3.59
N LEU A 20 -15.93 11.50 3.06
CA LEU A 20 -14.95 11.73 2.00
C LEU A 20 -15.58 12.41 0.79
N ASP A 21 -16.74 11.93 0.34
CA ASP A 21 -17.38 12.50 -0.84
C ASP A 21 -18.25 13.71 -0.47
N SER A 22 -18.97 13.65 0.67
CA SER A 22 -19.93 14.68 1.05
C SER A 22 -19.30 16.01 1.47
N ARG A 23 -17.99 16.05 1.68
CA ARG A 23 -17.25 17.27 2.01
C ARG A 23 -16.89 18.12 0.80
N HIS A 24 -16.96 17.56 -0.41
CA HIS A 24 -16.67 18.30 -1.63
C HIS A 24 -17.93 19.04 -2.10
N ASP A 25 -17.89 20.37 -2.08
CA ASP A 25 -19.03 21.23 -2.46
C ASP A 25 -19.46 21.05 -3.93
N ASP A 26 -18.56 20.56 -4.78
CA ASP A 26 -18.81 20.31 -6.20
C ASP A 26 -19.37 18.90 -6.49
N GLY A 27 -19.54 18.06 -5.46
CA GLY A 27 -20.05 16.70 -5.57
C GLY A 27 -19.10 15.70 -6.23
N ARG A 28 -17.84 16.07 -6.49
CA ARG A 28 -16.80 15.14 -6.97
C ARG A 28 -16.32 14.26 -5.82
N ALA A 29 -15.82 13.07 -6.16
CA ALA A 29 -15.27 12.11 -5.20
C ALA A 29 -13.73 12.08 -5.24
N TRP A 30 -13.13 13.19 -5.67
CA TRP A 30 -11.69 13.38 -5.84
C TRP A 30 -11.39 14.87 -5.79
N THR A 31 -10.13 15.18 -5.52
CA THR A 31 -9.63 16.56 -5.52
C THR A 31 -8.80 16.85 -6.76
N SER A 32 -8.66 18.13 -7.09
CA SER A 32 -7.78 18.64 -8.14
C SER A 32 -6.78 19.63 -7.56
N GLY A 33 -5.63 19.80 -8.21
CA GLY A 33 -4.64 20.79 -7.80
C GLY A 33 -3.64 20.27 -6.78
N ASN A 34 -3.45 18.95 -6.72
CA ASN A 34 -2.53 18.32 -5.80
C ASN A 34 -1.12 18.23 -6.40
N GLU A 35 -0.13 18.21 -5.52
CA GLU A 35 1.23 17.78 -5.82
C GLU A 35 1.43 16.42 -5.16
N VAL A 36 1.91 15.43 -5.93
CA VAL A 36 2.15 14.07 -5.44
C VAL A 36 3.56 13.66 -5.82
N LEU A 37 4.33 13.23 -4.81
CA LEU A 37 5.72 12.82 -4.97
C LEU A 37 5.87 11.38 -4.47
N PRO A 38 6.38 10.44 -5.29
CA PRO A 38 6.71 9.11 -4.80
C PRO A 38 7.97 9.19 -3.93
N LEU A 39 7.94 8.49 -2.81
CA LEU A 39 9.06 8.28 -1.90
C LEU A 39 9.40 6.80 -1.95
N VAL A 40 10.30 6.44 -2.87
CA VAL A 40 10.77 5.07 -3.03
C VAL A 40 11.76 4.75 -1.91
N HIS A 41 11.51 3.64 -1.23
CA HIS A 41 12.23 3.12 -0.06
C HIS A 41 12.03 3.92 1.24
N GLY A 42 12.24 3.23 2.37
CA GLY A 42 12.06 3.82 3.69
C GLY A 42 13.08 4.88 4.04
N VAL A 43 14.33 4.81 3.56
CA VAL A 43 15.31 5.90 3.79
C VAL A 43 14.79 7.23 3.26
N THR A 44 14.20 7.24 2.07
CA THR A 44 13.60 8.43 1.46
C THR A 44 12.38 8.90 2.26
N TYR A 45 11.46 7.97 2.58
CA TYR A 45 10.24 8.28 3.32
C TYR A 45 10.52 8.82 4.72
N PHE A 46 11.31 8.11 5.53
CA PHE A 46 11.55 8.47 6.92
C PHE A 46 12.33 9.79 7.06
N ALA A 47 13.24 10.10 6.13
CA ALA A 47 13.93 11.38 6.10
C ALA A 47 12.94 12.55 5.87
N GLN A 48 11.99 12.40 4.95
CA GLN A 48 10.95 13.42 4.74
C GLN A 48 9.99 13.51 5.92
N LEU A 49 9.59 12.38 6.49
CA LEU A 49 8.75 12.34 7.68
C LEU A 49 9.40 13.11 8.84
N LEU A 50 10.67 12.84 9.14
CA LEU A 50 11.41 13.52 10.20
C LEU A 50 11.50 15.02 9.95
N ARG A 51 11.80 15.43 8.72
CA ARG A 51 11.84 16.85 8.34
C ARG A 51 10.51 17.54 8.64
N CYS A 52 9.39 16.97 8.20
CA CYS A 52 8.07 17.53 8.44
C CYS A 52 7.75 17.58 9.94
N LEU A 53 8.07 16.52 10.70
CA LEU A 53 7.88 16.50 12.16
C LEU A 53 8.67 17.60 12.88
N CYS A 54 9.89 17.91 12.42
CA CYS A 54 10.73 18.97 12.98
C CYS A 54 10.20 20.39 12.69
N GLU A 55 9.41 20.58 11.63
CA GLU A 55 8.84 21.89 11.26
C GLU A 55 7.56 22.25 12.06
N LEU A 56 7.00 21.29 12.78
CA LEU A 56 5.78 21.45 13.59
C LEU A 56 5.98 22.33 14.82
N ARG A 57 4.96 23.14 15.10
CA ARG A 57 4.86 24.12 16.18
C ARG A 57 3.59 23.92 17.00
N ALA A 58 3.53 24.57 18.15
CA ALA A 58 2.34 24.58 19.00
C ALA A 58 1.06 24.88 18.21
N GLY A 59 0.04 24.03 18.37
CA GLY A 59 -1.25 24.14 17.68
C GLY A 59 -1.33 23.43 16.32
N ASP A 60 -0.21 22.98 15.73
CA ASP A 60 -0.24 22.10 14.57
C ASP A 60 -0.79 20.72 14.95
N LEU A 61 -1.14 19.90 13.96
CA LEU A 61 -1.80 18.61 14.12
C LEU A 61 -1.00 17.51 13.41
N VAL A 62 -0.79 16.38 14.07
CA VAL A 62 -0.27 15.13 13.49
C VAL A 62 -1.28 14.02 13.73
N LEU A 63 -1.75 13.39 12.66
CA LEU A 63 -2.62 12.22 12.70
C LEU A 63 -1.92 11.06 12.02
N PHE A 64 -1.87 9.87 12.62
CA PHE A 64 -1.23 8.73 11.97
C PHE A 64 -1.92 7.40 12.23
N THR A 65 -1.83 6.48 11.28
CA THR A 65 -2.23 5.09 11.46
C THR A 65 -1.15 4.15 11.00
N ASP A 66 -0.99 3.03 11.71
CA ASP A 66 -0.07 1.97 11.34
C ASP A 66 -0.65 0.59 11.68
N TRP A 67 -0.19 -0.42 10.94
CA TRP A 67 -0.40 -1.81 11.32
C TRP A 67 0.53 -2.20 12.48
N ARG A 68 1.74 -1.66 12.48
CA ARG A 68 2.72 -1.81 13.55
C ARG A 68 3.56 -0.54 13.70
N GLY A 69 3.78 -0.12 14.94
CA GLY A 69 4.75 0.91 15.28
C GLY A 69 5.81 0.35 16.22
N ASP A 70 7.08 0.41 15.82
CA ASP A 70 8.21 0.09 16.72
C ASP A 70 8.76 1.40 17.30
N PRO A 71 8.71 1.60 18.63
CA PRO A 71 9.03 2.89 19.23
C PRO A 71 10.41 3.44 18.87
N ASP A 72 11.39 2.54 18.79
CA ASP A 72 12.79 2.82 18.56
C ASP A 72 13.18 2.86 17.08
N GLN A 73 12.23 2.74 16.14
CA GLN A 73 12.54 2.82 14.71
C GLN A 73 13.27 4.11 14.38
N HIS A 74 14.46 4.00 13.78
CA HIS A 74 15.25 5.14 13.33
C HIS A 74 14.62 5.75 12.08
N LEU A 75 14.60 7.08 12.03
CA LEU A 75 14.11 7.87 10.92
C LEU A 75 15.24 8.28 9.97
N ASP A 76 16.46 8.44 10.48
CA ASP A 76 17.62 8.89 9.72
C ASP A 76 18.92 8.22 10.20
N GLU A 77 20.06 8.66 9.64
CA GLU A 77 21.38 8.12 9.99
C GLU A 77 21.89 8.61 11.35
N SER A 78 21.31 9.67 11.91
CA SER A 78 21.66 10.18 13.24
C SER A 78 21.11 9.29 14.36
N GLY A 79 20.15 8.43 14.05
CA GLY A 79 19.44 7.57 15.01
C GLY A 79 18.23 8.27 15.63
N ALA A 80 17.70 9.33 15.02
CA ALA A 80 16.46 9.96 15.46
C ALA A 80 15.32 8.92 15.45
N GLN A 81 14.63 8.71 16.55
CA GLN A 81 13.60 7.66 16.68
C GLN A 81 12.20 8.21 16.41
N VAL A 82 11.31 7.37 15.89
CA VAL A 82 9.88 7.68 15.66
C VAL A 82 9.25 8.27 16.92
N THR A 83 9.40 7.60 18.06
CA THR A 83 8.72 8.01 19.29
C THR A 83 9.28 9.31 19.83
N THR A 84 10.61 9.49 19.80
CA THR A 84 11.22 10.75 20.21
C THR A 84 10.71 11.91 19.37
N ALA A 85 10.64 11.76 18.03
CA ALA A 85 10.17 12.82 17.16
C ALA A 85 8.69 13.19 17.42
N LEU A 86 7.83 12.21 17.66
CA LEU A 86 6.42 12.42 18.00
C LEU A 86 6.23 13.02 19.40
N CYS A 87 6.97 12.52 20.40
CA CYS A 87 6.94 13.04 21.77
C CYS A 87 7.47 14.46 21.87
N ASP A 88 8.54 14.77 21.12
CA ASP A 88 9.07 16.13 21.02
C ASP A 88 8.04 17.07 20.38
N ALA A 89 7.31 16.61 19.36
CA ALA A 89 6.22 17.38 18.77
C ALA A 89 5.10 17.64 19.79
N ALA A 90 4.63 16.61 20.48
CA ALA A 90 3.62 16.73 21.53
C ALA A 90 4.07 17.71 22.65
N SER A 91 5.33 17.61 23.08
CA SER A 91 5.94 18.49 24.09
C SER A 91 6.04 19.95 23.63
N ARG A 92 6.11 20.21 22.32
CA ARG A 92 6.03 21.56 21.74
C ARG A 92 4.59 22.10 21.65
N GLY A 93 3.59 21.33 22.07
CA GLY A 93 2.17 21.69 22.00
C GLY A 93 1.51 21.34 20.67
N VAL A 94 2.08 20.43 19.88
CA VAL A 94 1.42 19.86 18.69
C VAL A 94 0.36 18.86 19.15
N VAL A 95 -0.80 18.84 18.50
CA VAL A 95 -1.83 17.83 18.74
C VAL A 95 -1.43 16.55 18.01
N VAL A 96 -0.94 15.54 18.74
CA VAL A 96 -0.51 14.25 18.17
C VAL A 96 -1.55 13.18 18.48
N LYS A 97 -2.17 12.59 17.43
CA LYS A 97 -3.20 11.55 17.56
C LYS A 97 -2.88 10.33 16.66
N GLY A 98 -2.85 9.13 17.25
CA GLY A 98 -2.48 7.90 16.53
C GLY A 98 -3.51 6.77 16.68
N LEU A 99 -3.71 5.98 15.62
CA LEU A 99 -4.47 4.72 15.67
C LEU A 99 -3.59 3.56 15.18
N ILE A 100 -3.17 2.69 16.09
CA ILE A 100 -2.35 1.52 15.76
C ILE A 100 -3.18 0.25 15.89
N TRP A 101 -3.02 -0.69 14.97
CA TRP A 101 -3.75 -1.95 15.05
C TRP A 101 -3.43 -2.75 16.32
N ARG A 102 -4.47 -3.24 16.99
CA ARG A 102 -4.35 -4.25 18.05
C ARG A 102 -4.56 -5.65 17.49
N SER A 103 -3.54 -6.50 17.64
CA SER A 103 -3.63 -7.90 17.21
C SER A 103 -4.73 -8.67 17.96
N HIS A 104 -5.25 -9.75 17.38
CA HIS A 104 -6.30 -10.57 18.00
C HIS A 104 -5.79 -11.59 19.02
N LEU A 105 -4.48 -11.91 19.02
CA LEU A 105 -3.89 -12.96 19.84
C LEU A 105 -2.52 -12.52 20.37
N ASP A 106 -2.44 -12.21 21.67
CA ASP A 106 -1.25 -11.70 22.39
C ASP A 106 0.04 -12.52 22.20
N LYS A 107 -0.05 -13.80 21.79
CA LYS A 107 1.09 -14.73 21.65
C LYS A 107 1.54 -15.00 20.21
N LEU A 108 0.78 -14.59 19.20
CA LEU A 108 1.08 -14.92 17.79
C LEU A 108 1.62 -13.73 17.00
N SER A 109 1.59 -12.52 17.54
CA SER A 109 2.17 -11.32 16.91
C SER A 109 3.00 -10.56 17.94
N PHE A 110 4.32 -10.49 17.72
CA PHE A 110 5.26 -9.73 18.54
C PHE A 110 4.97 -8.20 18.51
N SER A 111 4.07 -7.74 17.66
CA SER A 111 3.79 -6.32 17.44
C SER A 111 2.90 -5.68 18.51
N GLU A 112 2.04 -6.42 19.23
CA GLU A 112 1.15 -5.79 20.22
C GLU A 112 1.92 -5.12 21.38
N GLN A 113 3.03 -5.74 21.83
CA GLN A 113 3.86 -5.15 22.87
C GLN A 113 4.52 -3.85 22.40
N GLN A 114 5.04 -3.82 21.17
CA GLN A 114 5.66 -2.63 20.60
C GLN A 114 4.64 -1.52 20.37
N ASN A 115 3.48 -1.86 19.81
CA ASN A 115 2.38 -0.93 19.60
C ASN A 115 1.90 -0.31 20.94
N ARG A 116 1.88 -1.09 22.03
CA ARG A 116 1.51 -0.58 23.35
C ARG A 116 2.53 0.40 23.91
N HIS A 117 3.82 0.07 23.87
CA HIS A 117 4.86 0.97 24.37
C HIS A 117 4.90 2.30 23.60
N LEU A 118 4.74 2.26 22.28
CA LEU A 118 4.64 3.47 21.46
C LEU A 118 3.48 4.37 21.93
N GLY A 119 2.34 3.76 22.27
CA GLY A 119 1.19 4.50 22.79
C GLY A 119 1.45 5.14 24.15
N GLU A 120 2.00 4.37 25.09
CA GLU A 120 2.29 4.82 26.46
C GLU A 120 3.29 6.01 26.48
N GLU A 121 4.31 6.00 25.62
CA GLU A 121 5.29 7.10 25.53
C GLU A 121 4.69 8.38 24.94
N ILE A 122 3.87 8.27 23.88
CA ILE A 122 3.18 9.42 23.28
C ILE A 122 2.18 10.05 24.27
N GLU A 123 1.45 9.23 25.02
CA GLU A 123 0.53 9.69 26.06
C GLU A 123 1.27 10.44 27.17
N ALA A 124 2.41 9.92 27.62
CA ALA A 124 3.25 10.58 28.62
C ALA A 124 3.77 11.95 28.15
N ALA A 125 3.94 12.16 26.85
CA ALA A 125 4.35 13.43 26.24
C ALA A 125 3.19 14.40 25.93
N GLY A 126 1.94 14.03 26.23
CA GLY A 126 0.75 14.85 26.00
C GLY A 126 0.06 14.63 24.65
N GLY A 127 0.49 13.63 23.87
CA GLY A 127 -0.25 13.12 22.72
C GLY A 127 -1.28 12.06 23.12
N GLN A 128 -1.90 11.40 22.13
CA GLN A 128 -2.74 10.23 22.38
C GLN A 128 -2.61 9.22 21.24
N CYS A 129 -2.38 7.96 21.56
CA CYS A 129 -2.27 6.92 20.55
C CYS A 129 -3.02 5.67 21.00
N LEU A 130 -4.06 5.31 20.26
CA LEU A 130 -5.02 4.29 20.66
C LEU A 130 -4.79 2.99 19.91
N LEU A 131 -4.88 1.87 20.63
CA LEU A 131 -4.86 0.54 20.07
C LEU A 131 -6.24 0.16 19.53
N ASP A 132 -6.40 0.19 18.20
CA ASP A 132 -7.67 -0.01 17.51
C ASP A 132 -7.84 -1.46 17.04
N GLN A 133 -8.92 -2.10 17.49
CA GLN A 133 -9.35 -3.44 17.09
C GLN A 133 -10.78 -3.43 16.51
N ARG A 134 -11.28 -2.29 16.03
CA ARG A 134 -12.65 -2.15 15.51
C ARG A 134 -12.83 -2.75 14.11
N VAL A 135 -12.28 -3.93 13.89
CA VAL A 135 -12.31 -4.69 12.64
C VAL A 135 -13.22 -5.92 12.72
N ARG A 136 -13.41 -6.60 11.58
CA ARG A 136 -14.02 -7.94 11.56
C ARG A 136 -13.05 -8.94 12.23
N PRO A 137 -13.53 -9.95 12.99
CA PRO A 137 -12.65 -10.98 13.54
C PRO A 137 -11.76 -11.61 12.46
N GLY A 138 -10.45 -11.66 12.74
CA GLY A 138 -9.44 -12.17 11.82
C GLY A 138 -8.89 -11.16 10.81
N ALA A 139 -9.44 -9.95 10.75
CA ALA A 139 -8.92 -8.87 9.90
C ALA A 139 -7.89 -8.01 10.63
N SER A 140 -7.24 -7.11 9.89
CA SER A 140 -6.36 -6.06 10.44
C SER A 140 -6.79 -4.66 10.04
N HIS A 141 -6.40 -3.68 10.87
CA HIS A 141 -6.20 -2.33 10.36
C HIS A 141 -4.85 -2.29 9.67
N HIS A 142 -4.84 -2.13 8.35
CA HIS A 142 -3.64 -2.22 7.53
C HIS A 142 -3.33 -0.90 6.79
N GLN A 143 -4.04 0.18 7.14
CA GLN A 143 -3.79 1.53 6.66
C GLN A 143 -2.49 2.08 7.25
N LYS A 144 -1.65 2.68 6.40
CA LYS A 144 -0.37 3.28 6.78
C LYS A 144 -0.32 4.67 6.20
N PHE A 145 -0.56 5.66 7.06
CA PHE A 145 -0.52 7.04 6.63
C PHE A 145 -0.27 7.99 7.79
N VAL A 146 0.32 9.15 7.46
CA VAL A 146 0.55 10.26 8.39
C VAL A 146 0.02 11.52 7.74
N VAL A 147 -0.74 12.33 8.48
CA VAL A 147 -1.25 13.64 8.06
C VAL A 147 -0.68 14.69 9.01
N MET A 148 -0.16 15.78 8.45
CA MET A 148 0.24 16.95 9.20
C MET A 148 -0.52 18.18 8.71
N ARG A 149 -1.20 18.87 9.63
CA ARG A 149 -1.95 20.09 9.36
C ARG A 149 -1.40 21.25 10.17
N HIS A 150 -1.32 22.44 9.57
CA HIS A 150 -0.72 23.63 10.15
C HIS A 150 -1.73 24.79 10.10
N PRO A 151 -2.50 25.02 11.17
CA PRO A 151 -3.40 26.17 11.23
C PRO A 151 -2.66 27.48 10.92
N GLY A 152 -3.15 28.22 9.91
CA GLY A 152 -2.54 29.46 9.44
C GLY A 152 -1.30 29.30 8.54
N ARG A 153 -0.87 28.07 8.22
CA ARG A 153 0.21 27.75 7.28
C ARG A 153 -0.15 26.55 6.37
N PRO A 154 -1.31 26.58 5.67
CA PRO A 154 -1.80 25.44 4.91
C PRO A 154 -0.87 25.01 3.75
N GLU A 155 0.08 25.86 3.35
CA GLU A 155 1.11 25.52 2.36
C GLU A 155 2.11 24.45 2.85
N LEU A 156 2.17 24.18 4.16
CA LEU A 156 2.98 23.13 4.77
C LEU A 156 2.19 21.83 4.98
N ASP A 157 0.88 21.83 4.73
CA ASP A 157 0.02 20.66 4.93
C ASP A 157 0.45 19.51 4.01
N VAL A 158 0.57 18.33 4.60
CA VAL A 158 1.12 17.15 3.93
C VAL A 158 0.46 15.87 4.44
N ALA A 159 0.27 14.91 3.53
CA ALA A 159 -0.10 13.55 3.86
C ALA A 159 0.88 12.56 3.24
N PHE A 160 1.23 11.50 3.97
CA PHE A 160 2.01 10.37 3.50
C PHE A 160 1.10 9.15 3.47
N VAL A 161 1.03 8.42 2.34
CA VAL A 161 0.16 7.23 2.19
C VAL A 161 0.90 6.15 1.39
N GLY A 162 0.82 4.88 1.81
CA GLY A 162 1.42 3.78 1.05
C GLY A 162 1.67 2.51 1.86
N GLY A 163 2.78 1.83 1.57
CA GLY A 163 3.11 0.51 2.13
C GLY A 163 3.96 0.55 3.40
N ILE A 164 4.57 1.68 3.74
CA ILE A 164 5.63 1.75 4.76
C ILE A 164 5.05 2.04 6.15
N ASP A 165 5.17 1.08 7.07
CA ASP A 165 4.86 1.24 8.49
C ASP A 165 5.99 1.98 9.24
N LEU A 166 5.67 2.62 10.36
CA LEU A 166 6.64 3.17 11.32
C LEU A 166 7.32 2.07 12.17
N CYS A 167 7.95 1.07 11.54
CA CYS A 167 8.53 -0.07 12.24
C CYS A 167 9.80 -0.64 11.58
N HIS A 168 10.47 -1.58 12.27
CA HIS A 168 11.72 -2.21 11.83
C HIS A 168 11.60 -2.85 10.45
N SER A 169 12.74 -3.03 9.78
CA SER A 169 12.93 -3.55 8.41
C SER A 169 12.57 -2.59 7.29
N ARG A 170 11.94 -1.45 7.57
CA ARG A 170 11.42 -0.57 6.51
C ARG A 170 12.47 0.42 5.99
N ARG A 171 13.48 0.78 6.77
CA ARG A 171 14.49 1.80 6.43
C ARG A 171 15.62 1.21 5.58
N ASP A 172 15.26 0.74 4.39
CA ASP A 172 16.21 0.33 3.34
C ASP A 172 16.32 1.43 2.27
N ASP A 173 17.27 1.27 1.35
CA ASP A 173 17.52 2.15 0.21
C ASP A 173 17.67 1.37 -1.10
N ALA A 174 17.95 2.08 -2.19
CA ALA A 174 18.13 1.48 -3.51
C ALA A 174 19.36 0.56 -3.63
N ALA A 175 20.22 0.40 -2.61
CA ALA A 175 21.25 -0.63 -2.60
C ALA A 175 20.73 -1.99 -2.11
N HIS A 176 19.56 -2.01 -1.45
CA HIS A 176 18.94 -3.21 -0.87
C HIS A 176 19.88 -3.98 0.04
N ALA A 177 20.50 -3.27 0.99
CA ALA A 177 21.36 -3.87 2.00
C ALA A 177 20.59 -4.32 3.25
N GLY A 178 19.29 -4.02 3.32
CA GLY A 178 18.41 -4.29 4.44
C GLY A 178 18.57 -3.29 5.58
N ASP A 179 17.51 -3.02 6.33
CA ASP A 179 17.54 -2.15 7.51
C ASP A 179 18.45 -2.74 8.61
N PRO A 180 19.30 -1.93 9.29
CA PRO A 180 19.97 -2.36 10.51
C PRO A 180 19.02 -2.83 11.62
N GLN A 181 17.86 -2.18 11.76
CA GLN A 181 16.79 -2.58 12.68
C GLN A 181 15.87 -3.55 11.96
N LYS A 182 15.93 -4.82 12.31
CA LYS A 182 15.30 -5.89 11.53
C LYS A 182 14.21 -6.63 12.28
N GLN A 183 13.21 -7.06 11.54
CA GLN A 183 12.25 -8.07 11.97
C GLN A 183 12.70 -9.47 11.51
N PRO A 184 12.34 -10.54 12.24
CA PRO A 184 12.56 -11.91 11.78
C PRO A 184 11.83 -12.17 10.46
N MET A 185 12.52 -12.79 9.50
CA MET A 185 11.97 -13.19 8.21
C MET A 185 12.58 -14.53 7.79
N ALA A 186 12.03 -15.14 6.73
CA ALA A 186 12.54 -16.38 6.16
C ALA A 186 14.06 -16.33 5.92
N GLU A 187 14.75 -17.44 6.19
CA GLU A 187 16.22 -17.52 6.20
C GLU A 187 16.85 -17.08 4.87
N VAL A 188 16.12 -17.26 3.77
CA VAL A 188 16.55 -16.91 2.40
C VAL A 188 16.88 -15.41 2.23
N TYR A 189 16.33 -14.54 3.08
CA TYR A 189 16.59 -13.11 3.07
C TYR A 189 17.86 -12.71 3.84
N GLY A 190 18.54 -13.67 4.47
CA GLY A 190 19.79 -13.45 5.18
C GLY A 190 19.63 -12.67 6.49
N HIS A 191 20.76 -12.17 7.00
CA HIS A 191 20.80 -11.55 8.33
C HIS A 191 20.13 -10.18 8.39
N ARG A 192 20.21 -9.37 7.33
CA ARG A 192 19.55 -8.07 7.19
C ARG A 192 18.67 -8.13 5.95
N PRO A 193 17.40 -8.53 6.11
CA PRO A 193 16.50 -8.69 4.98
C PRO A 193 16.36 -7.42 4.16
N PRO A 194 16.65 -7.45 2.84
CA PRO A 194 16.40 -6.30 1.99
C PRO A 194 14.91 -6.05 1.76
N TRP A 195 14.51 -4.79 1.71
CA TRP A 195 13.11 -4.36 1.70
C TRP A 195 12.86 -3.30 0.62
N HIS A 196 11.94 -3.60 -0.30
CA HIS A 196 11.52 -2.67 -1.35
C HIS A 196 10.08 -2.23 -1.11
N ASP A 197 9.85 -0.93 -0.96
CA ASP A 197 8.53 -0.37 -0.63
C ASP A 197 8.43 1.11 -1.01
N ILE A 198 7.22 1.64 -1.05
CA ILE A 198 6.92 2.98 -1.56
C ILE A 198 5.84 3.65 -0.71
N GLN A 199 6.05 4.94 -0.46
CA GLN A 199 5.04 5.87 0.06
C GLN A 199 4.81 6.98 -0.98
N VAL A 200 3.65 7.62 -1.01
CA VAL A 200 3.47 8.92 -1.67
C VAL A 200 3.36 10.03 -0.65
N MET A 201 4.01 11.15 -0.92
CA MET A 201 3.79 12.43 -0.24
C MET A 201 2.82 13.25 -1.07
N VAL A 202 1.75 13.73 -0.44
CA VAL A 202 0.67 14.48 -1.07
C VAL A 202 0.58 15.85 -0.42
N GLN A 203 0.54 16.89 -1.24
CA GLN A 203 0.27 18.27 -0.83
C GLN A 203 -0.88 18.85 -1.66
N GLY A 204 -1.67 19.74 -1.07
CA GLY A 204 -2.89 20.28 -1.69
C GLY A 204 -4.18 19.69 -1.12
N PRO A 205 -5.34 19.90 -1.77
CA PRO A 205 -6.65 19.56 -1.22
C PRO A 205 -6.81 18.11 -0.73
N ALA A 206 -6.16 17.13 -1.36
CA ALA A 206 -6.22 15.71 -1.00
C ALA A 206 -5.74 15.40 0.43
N VAL A 207 -4.92 16.27 1.04
CA VAL A 207 -4.52 16.13 2.44
C VAL A 207 -5.75 16.11 3.36
N ALA A 208 -6.79 16.89 3.04
CA ALA A 208 -8.04 16.90 3.79
C ALA A 208 -8.85 15.60 3.65
N ASP A 209 -8.73 14.89 2.52
CA ASP A 209 -9.39 13.59 2.32
C ASP A 209 -8.70 12.48 3.13
N VAL A 210 -7.36 12.48 3.16
CA VAL A 210 -6.59 11.57 4.00
C VAL A 210 -6.89 11.85 5.49
N GLU A 211 -6.95 13.12 5.89
CA GLU A 211 -7.39 13.53 7.23
C GLU A 211 -8.81 13.06 7.56
N ALA A 212 -9.75 13.22 6.64
CA ALA A 212 -11.13 12.78 6.83
C ALA A 212 -11.21 11.27 7.08
N THR A 213 -10.33 10.48 6.44
CA THR A 213 -10.23 9.04 6.68
C THR A 213 -9.80 8.72 8.11
N PHE A 214 -8.84 9.45 8.68
CA PHE A 214 -8.48 9.30 10.08
C PHE A 214 -9.64 9.67 11.00
N ARG A 215 -10.26 10.84 10.75
CA ARG A 215 -11.33 11.39 11.59
C ARG A 215 -12.52 10.44 11.70
N GLU A 216 -12.93 9.82 10.59
CA GLU A 216 -14.00 8.82 10.57
C GLU A 216 -13.74 7.65 11.53
N ARG A 217 -12.51 7.11 11.52
CA ARG A 217 -12.12 6.03 12.46
C ARG A 217 -11.98 6.53 13.89
N TRP A 218 -11.34 7.68 14.08
CA TRP A 218 -11.12 8.27 15.40
C TRP A 218 -12.45 8.53 16.13
N GLN A 219 -13.42 9.07 15.40
CA GLN A 219 -14.73 9.46 15.92
C GLN A 219 -15.76 8.31 15.92
N ASP A 220 -15.38 7.07 15.56
CA ASP A 220 -16.29 5.92 15.68
C ASP A 220 -16.59 5.65 17.17
N PRO A 221 -17.85 5.78 17.63
CA PRO A 221 -18.23 5.66 19.03
C PRO A 221 -18.17 4.21 19.53
N ALA A 222 -17.91 3.22 18.67
CA ALA A 222 -17.73 1.85 19.08
C ALA A 222 -16.48 1.70 19.98
N PRO A 223 -16.52 0.81 20.99
CA PRO A 223 -15.34 0.49 21.78
C PRO A 223 -14.17 0.01 20.91
N LEU A 224 -12.94 0.40 21.25
CA LEU A 224 -11.71 0.06 20.54
C LEU A 224 -11.48 -1.46 20.42
N SER A 225 -11.92 -2.24 21.42
CA SER A 225 -11.96 -3.70 21.34
C SER A 225 -13.37 -4.25 21.51
N ARG A 226 -13.65 -5.35 20.82
CA ARG A 226 -14.89 -6.13 20.97
C ARG A 226 -14.65 -7.48 21.65
N ASN A 227 -13.39 -7.80 21.96
CA ASN A 227 -13.07 -9.03 22.64
C ASN A 227 -13.45 -8.89 24.13
N PRO A 228 -14.35 -9.73 24.66
CA PRO A 228 -14.80 -9.62 26.05
C PRO A 228 -13.66 -9.77 27.06
N ILE A 229 -12.60 -10.51 26.71
CA ILE A 229 -11.40 -10.65 27.55
C ILE A 229 -10.66 -9.31 27.63
N ASN A 230 -10.49 -8.63 26.49
CA ASN A 230 -9.82 -7.34 26.42
C ASN A 230 -10.61 -6.29 27.19
N LEU A 231 -11.93 -6.21 26.96
CA LEU A 231 -12.82 -5.30 27.68
C LEU A 231 -12.78 -5.52 29.20
N LEU A 232 -12.66 -6.77 29.66
CA LEU A 232 -12.50 -7.07 31.09
C LEU A 232 -11.12 -6.63 31.61
N SER A 233 -10.05 -6.91 30.84
CA SER A 233 -8.68 -6.52 31.21
C SER A 233 -8.51 -5.01 31.30
N GLU A 234 -9.13 -4.27 30.38
CA GLU A 234 -9.11 -2.80 30.31
C GLU A 234 -9.86 -2.20 31.51
N ARG A 235 -11.04 -2.73 31.84
CA ARG A 235 -11.80 -2.32 33.04
C ARG A 235 -11.03 -2.56 34.34
N LEU A 236 -10.24 -3.62 34.42
CA LEU A 236 -9.42 -3.90 35.60
C LEU A 236 -8.22 -2.96 35.70
N ARG A 237 -7.63 -2.56 34.56
CA ARG A 237 -6.45 -1.69 34.49
C ARG A 237 -6.76 -0.19 34.60
N HIS A 238 -8.02 0.21 34.46
CA HIS A 238 -8.45 1.63 34.47
C HIS A 238 -7.78 2.46 33.37
N ASP A 239 -7.45 1.82 32.24
CA ASP A 239 -6.88 2.51 31.09
C ASP A 239 -7.95 3.44 30.46
N ASP A 240 -7.62 4.71 30.21
CA ASP A 240 -8.50 5.63 29.49
C ASP A 240 -8.38 5.42 27.98
N HIS A 241 -9.28 4.60 27.45
CA HIS A 241 -9.37 4.25 26.04
C HIS A 241 -10.34 5.15 25.25
N THR A 242 -10.74 6.29 25.83
CA THR A 242 -11.66 7.21 25.17
C THR A 242 -10.93 8.16 24.24
N ALA A 243 -11.37 8.22 22.99
CA ALA A 243 -10.78 9.12 22.02
C ALA A 243 -11.10 10.58 22.37
N ASP A 244 -10.06 11.39 22.59
CA ASP A 244 -10.24 12.82 22.82
C ASP A 244 -10.90 13.50 21.62
N PRO A 245 -11.62 14.61 21.82
CA PRO A 245 -12.09 15.41 20.70
C PRO A 245 -10.90 15.90 19.86
N LEU A 246 -11.03 15.77 18.54
CA LEU A 246 -10.13 16.42 17.60
C LEU A 246 -10.51 17.89 17.46
N PRO A 247 -9.55 18.80 17.18
CA PRO A 247 -9.89 20.12 16.69
C PRO A 247 -10.71 20.01 15.40
N ASP A 248 -11.49 21.03 15.07
CA ASP A 248 -12.28 21.05 13.83
C ASP A 248 -11.38 20.78 12.62
N GLN A 249 -11.94 20.10 11.62
CA GLN A 249 -11.20 19.86 10.39
C GLN A 249 -10.94 21.20 9.68
N LEU A 250 -9.68 21.47 9.37
CA LEU A 250 -9.31 22.66 8.62
C LEU A 250 -9.89 22.59 7.19
N PRO A 251 -10.08 23.75 6.53
CA PRO A 251 -10.41 23.78 5.11
C PRO A 251 -9.38 23.03 4.25
N ASP A 252 -9.75 22.76 3.00
CA ASP A 252 -8.84 22.17 2.02
C ASP A 252 -7.62 23.09 1.83
N PRO A 253 -6.38 22.55 1.88
CA PRO A 253 -5.21 23.34 1.52
C PRO A 253 -5.35 23.92 0.12
N ALA A 254 -4.72 25.07 -0.11
CA ALA A 254 -4.67 25.66 -1.44
C ALA A 254 -3.99 24.69 -2.43
N PRO A 255 -4.37 24.71 -3.73
CA PRO A 255 -3.70 23.92 -4.76
C PRO A 255 -2.18 24.12 -4.78
N ARG A 256 -1.45 23.01 -4.90
CA ARG A 256 0.03 22.94 -4.94
C ARG A 256 0.59 22.37 -6.24
N GLY A 257 -0.23 21.65 -7.00
CA GLY A 257 0.18 21.06 -8.28
C GLY A 257 -0.99 20.97 -9.24
N SER A 258 -0.92 20.03 -10.19
CA SER A 258 -1.94 19.79 -11.23
C SER A 258 -2.56 18.40 -11.15
N ALA A 259 -2.17 17.57 -10.18
CA ALA A 259 -2.66 16.22 -10.04
C ALA A 259 -4.10 16.22 -9.52
N TYR A 260 -4.90 15.33 -10.10
CA TYR A 260 -6.13 14.85 -9.49
C TYR A 260 -5.79 13.67 -8.58
N VAL A 261 -6.36 13.65 -7.38
CA VAL A 261 -6.15 12.58 -6.41
C VAL A 261 -7.49 12.09 -5.90
N GLN A 262 -7.71 10.78 -5.97
CA GLN A 262 -8.83 10.10 -5.35
C GLN A 262 -8.32 9.20 -4.23
N VAL A 263 -8.75 9.48 -2.99
CA VAL A 263 -8.55 8.56 -1.87
C VAL A 263 -9.55 7.42 -1.97
N VAL A 264 -9.05 6.20 -2.11
CA VAL A 264 -9.83 4.96 -2.11
C VAL A 264 -9.45 4.10 -0.91
N ARG A 265 -10.40 3.30 -0.43
CA ARG A 265 -10.29 2.56 0.82
C ARG A 265 -10.98 1.21 0.74
N THR A 266 -10.55 0.32 1.64
CA THR A 266 -11.33 -0.85 2.02
C THR A 266 -11.72 -0.71 3.49
N TYR A 267 -12.96 -1.07 3.81
CA TYR A 267 -13.38 -1.39 5.17
C TYR A 267 -14.20 -2.68 5.11
N GLY A 268 -13.75 -3.71 5.85
CA GLY A 268 -14.47 -4.98 5.91
C GLY A 268 -15.89 -4.83 6.46
N ASN A 269 -16.84 -5.57 5.88
CA ASN A 269 -18.22 -5.59 6.39
C ASN A 269 -18.26 -6.26 7.79
N ARG A 270 -18.68 -5.51 8.81
CA ARG A 270 -18.75 -5.97 10.21
C ARG A 270 -20.10 -5.65 10.86
N HIS A 271 -20.42 -6.35 11.96
CA HIS A 271 -21.62 -6.09 12.76
C HIS A 271 -21.25 -5.72 14.21
N PRO A 272 -21.73 -4.60 14.78
CA PRO A 272 -22.37 -3.49 14.05
C PRO A 272 -21.40 -2.89 13.03
N GLY A 273 -21.92 -2.23 11.99
CA GLY A 273 -21.15 -1.57 10.93
C GLY A 273 -20.43 -0.32 11.44
N TYR A 274 -19.50 0.22 10.65
CA TYR A 274 -18.94 1.55 10.93
C TYR A 274 -20.02 2.61 10.61
N PRO A 275 -20.15 3.70 11.38
CA PRO A 275 -21.08 4.79 11.02
C PRO A 275 -20.82 5.35 9.61
N PHE A 276 -19.55 5.43 9.23
CA PHE A 276 -19.08 5.94 7.93
C PHE A 276 -18.96 4.87 6.83
N ALA A 277 -19.15 3.58 7.17
CA ALA A 277 -19.09 2.46 6.23
C ALA A 277 -19.98 1.31 6.75
N PRO A 278 -21.32 1.50 6.81
CA PRO A 278 -22.23 0.59 7.50
C PRO A 278 -22.30 -0.80 6.86
N HIS A 279 -21.98 -0.90 5.58
CA HIS A 279 -21.90 -2.16 4.82
C HIS A 279 -20.46 -2.49 4.40
N GLY A 280 -19.47 -1.86 5.03
CA GLY A 280 -18.08 -1.81 4.55
C GLY A 280 -17.91 -0.88 3.34
N GLU A 281 -16.66 -0.66 2.95
CA GLU A 281 -16.25 0.11 1.77
C GLU A 281 -15.31 -0.74 0.91
N ARG A 282 -15.41 -0.61 -0.41
CA ARG A 282 -14.68 -1.39 -1.42
C ARG A 282 -14.22 -0.53 -2.59
N SER A 283 -13.95 0.74 -2.32
CA SER A 283 -13.60 1.70 -3.35
C SER A 283 -12.24 1.39 -3.99
N VAL A 284 -11.32 0.75 -3.26
CA VAL A 284 -10.09 0.15 -3.83
C VAL A 284 -10.45 -0.83 -4.96
N ALA A 285 -11.19 -1.90 -4.65
CA ALA A 285 -11.54 -2.95 -5.61
C ALA A 285 -12.29 -2.41 -6.84
N ARG A 286 -13.16 -1.42 -6.62
CA ARG A 286 -13.95 -0.78 -7.68
C ARG A 286 -13.11 0.12 -8.57
N ALA A 287 -12.18 0.90 -8.00
CA ALA A 287 -11.27 1.74 -8.76
C ALA A 287 -10.38 0.88 -9.67
N TYR A 288 -9.77 -0.18 -9.13
CA TYR A 288 -9.00 -1.13 -9.93
C TYR A 288 -9.86 -1.77 -11.02
N SER A 289 -11.06 -2.25 -10.70
CA SER A 289 -11.96 -2.86 -11.69
C SER A 289 -12.32 -1.91 -12.84
N LYS A 290 -12.57 -0.63 -12.52
CA LYS A 290 -12.89 0.41 -13.51
C LYS A 290 -11.68 0.73 -14.41
N VAL A 291 -10.52 0.94 -13.82
CA VAL A 291 -9.31 1.37 -14.55
C VAL A 291 -8.72 0.23 -15.38
N ILE A 292 -8.64 -0.99 -14.84
CA ILE A 292 -8.05 -2.14 -15.54
C ILE A 292 -8.82 -2.49 -16.81
N GLN A 293 -10.14 -2.34 -16.82
CA GLN A 293 -10.95 -2.57 -18.03
C GLN A 293 -10.64 -1.59 -19.17
N ARG A 294 -9.98 -0.47 -18.86
CA ARG A 294 -9.53 0.52 -19.85
C ARG A 294 -8.11 0.27 -20.34
N ALA A 295 -7.35 -0.61 -19.69
CA ALA A 295 -5.95 -0.84 -20.01
C ALA A 295 -5.73 -1.35 -21.44
N GLU A 296 -4.77 -0.78 -22.15
CA GLU A 296 -4.50 -1.05 -23.57
C GLU A 296 -3.06 -1.46 -23.88
N ARG A 297 -2.08 -0.95 -23.14
CA ARG A 297 -0.65 -1.06 -23.47
C ARG A 297 0.12 -1.79 -22.39
N LEU A 298 0.11 -1.28 -21.17
CA LEU A 298 0.90 -1.85 -20.08
C LEU A 298 0.24 -1.60 -18.73
N ILE A 299 0.03 -2.69 -18.01
CA ILE A 299 -0.13 -2.66 -16.57
C ILE A 299 1.23 -3.00 -15.96
N TYR A 300 1.77 -2.08 -15.16
CA TYR A 300 2.94 -2.31 -14.32
C TYR A 300 2.48 -2.42 -12.87
N LEU A 301 2.82 -3.53 -12.21
CA LEU A 301 2.36 -3.86 -10.87
C LEU A 301 3.56 -4.25 -9.99
N GLU A 302 3.67 -3.65 -8.82
CA GLU A 302 4.49 -4.16 -7.73
C GLU A 302 3.58 -4.49 -6.56
N ASP A 303 3.59 -5.73 -6.10
CA ASP A 303 2.71 -6.14 -5.00
C ASP A 303 3.34 -7.25 -4.16
N GLN A 304 3.21 -7.14 -2.84
CA GLN A 304 3.57 -8.18 -1.88
C GLN A 304 2.87 -9.52 -2.18
N TYR A 305 1.65 -9.45 -2.70
CA TYR A 305 0.82 -10.57 -3.07
C TYR A 305 0.31 -10.44 -4.50
N LEU A 306 0.08 -11.60 -5.13
CA LEU A 306 -0.62 -11.65 -6.41
C LEU A 306 -1.38 -12.97 -6.44
N TRP A 307 -2.52 -12.97 -5.77
CA TRP A 307 -3.31 -14.18 -5.63
C TRP A 307 -4.80 -13.92 -5.56
N ASN A 308 -5.56 -15.02 -5.62
CA ASN A 308 -7.01 -15.08 -5.73
C ASN A 308 -7.53 -14.83 -7.14
N THR A 309 -8.24 -15.82 -7.67
CA THR A 309 -8.82 -15.76 -9.02
C THR A 309 -9.92 -14.70 -9.16
N ASP A 310 -10.67 -14.39 -8.09
CA ASP A 310 -11.72 -13.34 -8.15
C ASP A 310 -11.10 -11.95 -8.31
N ILE A 311 -9.87 -11.76 -7.81
CA ILE A 311 -9.17 -10.46 -7.83
C ILE A 311 -8.46 -10.29 -9.17
N VAL A 312 -7.69 -11.29 -9.61
CA VAL A 312 -6.99 -11.21 -10.89
C VAL A 312 -7.91 -11.40 -12.11
N ALA A 313 -9.20 -11.71 -11.91
CA ALA A 313 -10.17 -11.85 -12.98
C ALA A 313 -10.27 -10.58 -13.84
N CYS A 314 -10.31 -9.39 -13.25
CA CYS A 314 -10.40 -8.15 -14.02
C CYS A 314 -9.16 -7.92 -14.90
N PHE A 315 -7.96 -8.26 -14.40
CA PHE A 315 -6.72 -8.23 -15.19
C PHE A 315 -6.74 -9.25 -16.33
N ALA A 316 -7.21 -10.47 -16.04
CA ALA A 316 -7.35 -11.51 -17.06
C ALA A 316 -8.35 -11.13 -18.15
N ASP A 317 -9.46 -10.50 -17.79
CA ASP A 317 -10.45 -10.01 -18.74
C ASP A 317 -9.89 -8.87 -19.61
N ALA A 318 -9.19 -7.90 -19.00
CA ALA A 318 -8.50 -6.85 -19.75
C ALA A 318 -7.46 -7.43 -20.74
N LEU A 319 -6.66 -8.41 -20.32
CA LEU A 319 -5.69 -9.08 -21.19
C LEU A 319 -6.33 -9.80 -22.38
N ARG A 320 -7.55 -10.35 -22.21
CA ARG A 320 -8.32 -10.98 -23.30
C ARG A 320 -8.92 -9.92 -24.23
N THR A 321 -9.42 -8.83 -23.68
CA THR A 321 -10.08 -7.75 -24.42
C THR A 321 -9.11 -6.90 -25.22
N SER A 322 -7.90 -6.67 -24.70
CA SER A 322 -6.88 -5.80 -25.30
C SER A 322 -5.67 -6.63 -25.77
N PRO A 323 -5.56 -6.97 -27.07
CA PRO A 323 -4.47 -7.82 -27.57
C PRO A 323 -3.07 -7.22 -27.43
N ALA A 324 -2.98 -5.88 -27.41
CA ALA A 324 -1.73 -5.15 -27.23
C ALA A 324 -1.33 -4.98 -25.76
N LEU A 325 -2.23 -5.30 -24.81
CA LEU A 325 -1.98 -5.10 -23.39
C LEU A 325 -0.96 -6.12 -22.89
N GLN A 326 0.05 -5.62 -22.21
CA GLN A 326 1.04 -6.40 -21.48
C GLN A 326 0.91 -6.17 -19.97
N LEU A 327 1.33 -7.15 -19.18
CA LEU A 327 1.37 -7.09 -17.72
C LEU A 327 2.78 -7.41 -17.25
N ILE A 328 3.40 -6.47 -16.55
CA ILE A 328 4.63 -6.68 -15.78
C ILE A 328 4.25 -6.68 -14.31
N ALA A 329 4.53 -7.77 -13.61
CA ALA A 329 4.35 -7.87 -12.16
C ALA A 329 5.68 -8.14 -11.46
N VAL A 330 5.98 -7.37 -10.41
CA VAL A 330 7.13 -7.57 -9.53
C VAL A 330 6.61 -7.95 -8.16
N ILE A 331 6.97 -9.15 -7.69
CA ILE A 331 6.47 -9.73 -6.44
C ILE A 331 7.63 -10.32 -5.62
N PRO A 332 7.44 -10.58 -4.32
CA PRO A 332 8.44 -11.30 -3.54
C PRO A 332 8.73 -12.68 -4.14
N HIS A 333 10.01 -12.95 -4.42
CA HIS A 333 10.45 -14.25 -4.92
C HIS A 333 10.12 -15.38 -3.92
N HIS A 334 10.17 -15.06 -2.63
CA HIS A 334 9.81 -15.94 -1.53
C HIS A 334 8.77 -15.27 -0.63
N PRO A 335 7.91 -16.03 0.06
CA PRO A 335 7.12 -15.49 1.16
C PRO A 335 8.01 -15.08 2.35
N ASP A 336 7.52 -14.16 3.18
CA ASP A 336 8.19 -13.71 4.40
C ASP A 336 8.30 -14.81 5.46
N GLN A 337 7.36 -15.78 5.43
CA GLN A 337 7.33 -16.94 6.31
C GLN A 337 7.71 -18.23 5.57
N ASP A 338 8.66 -18.99 6.10
CA ASP A 338 9.17 -20.26 5.54
C ASP A 338 8.70 -21.53 6.29
N GLY A 339 7.86 -21.35 7.33
CA GLY A 339 7.35 -22.46 8.14
C GLY A 339 6.61 -23.53 7.32
N ARG A 340 6.85 -24.81 7.63
CA ARG A 340 6.29 -25.98 6.92
C ARG A 340 4.76 -25.95 6.74
N PHE A 341 4.05 -25.30 7.66
CA PHE A 341 2.59 -25.18 7.64
C PHE A 341 2.09 -23.82 7.12
N SER A 342 2.91 -22.77 7.18
CA SER A 342 2.55 -21.42 6.74
C SER A 342 2.90 -21.16 5.27
N LEU A 343 3.98 -21.74 4.76
CA LEU A 343 4.42 -21.55 3.38
C LEU A 343 3.41 -22.08 2.33
N PRO A 344 2.88 -23.32 2.45
CA PRO A 344 2.05 -23.88 1.38
C PRO A 344 0.73 -23.11 1.10
N PRO A 345 -0.04 -22.65 2.11
CA PRO A 345 -1.23 -21.81 1.88
C PRO A 345 -0.95 -20.53 1.07
N ASN A 346 0.18 -19.86 1.32
CA ASN A 346 0.60 -18.66 0.58
C ASN A 346 0.85 -18.95 -0.92
N LEU A 347 1.21 -20.18 -1.25
CA LEU A 347 1.51 -20.59 -2.63
C LEU A 347 0.27 -21.05 -3.41
N VAL A 348 -0.78 -21.54 -2.72
CA VAL A 348 -2.01 -22.05 -3.36
C VAL A 348 -2.70 -20.96 -4.19
N GLY A 349 -2.96 -19.81 -3.57
CA GLY A 349 -3.67 -18.72 -4.23
C GLY A 349 -2.88 -18.15 -5.41
N ARG A 350 -1.55 -18.04 -5.23
CA ARG A 350 -0.63 -17.48 -6.24
C ARG A 350 -0.57 -18.37 -7.47
N GLN A 351 -0.49 -19.69 -7.29
CA GLN A 351 -0.48 -20.63 -8.41
C GLN A 351 -1.71 -20.41 -9.31
N ALA A 352 -2.91 -20.45 -8.73
CA ALA A 352 -4.15 -20.32 -9.50
C ALA A 352 -4.30 -18.96 -10.19
N ALA A 353 -3.86 -17.87 -9.55
CA ALA A 353 -3.90 -16.53 -10.12
C ALA A 353 -2.95 -16.39 -11.32
N LEU A 354 -1.70 -16.85 -11.19
CA LEU A 354 -0.74 -16.80 -12.29
C LEU A 354 -1.17 -17.67 -13.47
N ASP A 355 -1.71 -18.86 -13.21
CA ASP A 355 -2.22 -19.74 -14.27
C ASP A 355 -3.35 -19.05 -15.06
N LEU A 356 -4.26 -18.35 -14.37
CA LEU A 356 -5.35 -17.59 -15.00
C LEU A 356 -4.82 -16.43 -15.85
N LEU A 357 -3.85 -15.67 -15.33
CA LEU A 357 -3.23 -14.54 -16.05
C LEU A 357 -2.46 -15.01 -17.28
N HIS A 358 -1.60 -16.03 -17.16
CA HIS A 358 -0.83 -16.57 -18.28
C HIS A 358 -1.74 -17.17 -19.35
N ALA A 359 -2.85 -17.82 -18.97
CA ALA A 359 -3.84 -18.30 -19.93
C ALA A 359 -4.58 -17.16 -20.65
N ALA A 360 -4.81 -16.03 -19.98
CA ALA A 360 -5.46 -14.86 -20.56
C ALA A 360 -4.55 -14.05 -21.50
N GLY A 361 -3.25 -13.98 -21.20
CA GLY A 361 -2.26 -13.26 -22.02
C GLY A 361 -0.98 -14.06 -22.27
N PRO A 362 -1.00 -15.14 -23.08
CA PRO A 362 0.20 -15.91 -23.39
C PRO A 362 1.29 -15.02 -24.01
N GLY A 363 2.50 -15.04 -23.43
CA GLY A 363 3.63 -14.20 -23.86
C GLY A 363 3.51 -12.71 -23.53
N ARG A 364 2.41 -12.27 -22.91
CA ARG A 364 2.13 -10.87 -22.54
C ARG A 364 2.07 -10.64 -21.03
N VAL A 365 2.22 -11.69 -20.24
CA VAL A 365 2.30 -11.63 -18.77
C VAL A 365 3.69 -12.05 -18.33
N ALA A 366 4.40 -11.15 -17.66
CA ALA A 366 5.72 -11.40 -17.11
C ALA A 366 5.75 -11.09 -15.62
N VAL A 367 6.24 -12.04 -14.83
CA VAL A 367 6.29 -11.95 -13.37
C VAL A 367 7.72 -12.15 -12.91
N TYR A 368 8.21 -11.24 -12.07
CA TYR A 368 9.59 -11.20 -11.62
C TYR A 368 9.68 -11.12 -10.10
N GLY A 369 10.76 -11.66 -9.55
CA GLY A 369 11.25 -11.31 -8.21
C GLY A 369 12.53 -10.48 -8.33
N VAL A 370 12.88 -9.79 -7.25
CA VAL A 370 14.04 -8.90 -7.18
C VAL A 370 15.13 -9.51 -6.29
N GLU A 371 16.40 -9.34 -6.66
CA GLU A 371 17.56 -9.61 -5.81
C GLU A 371 18.55 -8.43 -5.83
N ASN A 372 19.24 -8.21 -4.72
CA ASN A 372 20.28 -7.20 -4.62
C ASN A 372 21.57 -7.63 -5.36
N PRO A 373 22.60 -6.77 -5.48
CA PRO A 373 23.86 -7.13 -6.14
C PRO A 373 24.61 -8.32 -5.50
N ALA A 374 24.34 -8.63 -4.23
CA ALA A 374 24.87 -9.79 -3.53
C ALA A 374 24.02 -11.08 -3.75
N SER A 375 23.03 -11.04 -4.64
CA SER A 375 22.08 -12.12 -4.92
C SER A 375 21.27 -12.58 -3.69
N THR A 376 21.05 -11.66 -2.74
CA THR A 376 20.05 -11.84 -1.69
C THR A 376 18.70 -11.38 -2.24
N PRO A 377 17.62 -12.17 -2.11
CA PRO A 377 16.29 -11.74 -2.52
C PRO A 377 15.89 -10.44 -1.80
N VAL A 378 15.21 -9.56 -2.52
CA VAL A 378 14.60 -8.35 -1.96
C VAL A 378 13.13 -8.63 -1.69
N TYR A 379 12.66 -8.28 -0.50
CA TYR A 379 11.25 -8.41 -0.15
C TYR A 379 10.46 -7.24 -0.71
N VAL A 380 9.68 -7.50 -1.76
CA VAL A 380 8.81 -6.51 -2.40
C VAL A 380 7.56 -6.33 -1.55
N HIS A 381 7.53 -5.30 -0.71
CA HIS A 381 6.38 -4.94 0.11
C HIS A 381 5.48 -3.88 -0.53
N ALA A 382 5.96 -3.18 -1.56
CA ALA A 382 5.22 -2.19 -2.30
C ALA A 382 3.81 -2.68 -2.70
N LYS A 383 2.85 -1.74 -2.79
CA LYS A 383 1.55 -1.93 -3.44
C LYS A 383 1.33 -0.78 -4.42
N VAL A 384 1.84 -0.97 -5.64
CA VAL A 384 1.87 0.04 -6.68
C VAL A 384 1.33 -0.52 -7.98
N CYS A 385 0.39 0.18 -8.60
CA CYS A 385 -0.13 -0.15 -9.91
C CYS A 385 -0.08 1.08 -10.81
N VAL A 386 0.48 0.93 -12.01
CA VAL A 386 0.48 1.93 -13.06
C VAL A 386 -0.20 1.34 -14.29
N VAL A 387 -1.18 2.06 -14.84
CA VAL A 387 -1.94 1.65 -16.03
C VAL A 387 -1.70 2.64 -17.15
N ASP A 388 -1.09 2.14 -18.23
CA ASP A 388 -0.81 2.83 -19.50
C ASP A 388 -0.02 4.14 -19.37
N ASP A 389 0.76 4.30 -18.29
CA ASP A 389 1.38 5.57 -17.91
C ASP A 389 0.36 6.70 -17.70
N VAL A 390 -0.93 6.41 -17.53
CA VAL A 390 -1.99 7.40 -17.37
C VAL A 390 -2.41 7.54 -15.91
N TRP A 391 -2.72 6.40 -15.29
CA TRP A 391 -3.23 6.33 -13.93
C TRP A 391 -2.25 5.54 -13.07
N ALA A 392 -2.06 5.97 -11.83
CA ALA A 392 -1.27 5.24 -10.87
C ALA A 392 -1.97 5.18 -9.50
N ALA A 393 -1.78 4.10 -8.76
CA ALA A 393 -2.16 4.02 -7.36
C ALA A 393 -0.97 3.54 -6.52
N VAL A 394 -0.82 4.17 -5.34
CA VAL A 394 0.09 3.76 -4.28
C VAL A 394 -0.71 3.70 -2.99
N GLY A 395 -0.61 2.60 -2.26
CA GLY A 395 -1.44 2.37 -1.08
C GLY A 395 -0.93 1.25 -0.19
N SER A 396 -1.82 0.80 0.68
CA SER A 396 -1.60 -0.33 1.59
C SER A 396 -2.25 -1.63 1.11
N ASP A 397 -3.09 -1.56 0.07
CA ASP A 397 -3.90 -2.67 -0.42
C ASP A 397 -3.14 -3.61 -1.35
N ASN A 398 -3.08 -4.88 -0.98
CA ASN A 398 -2.48 -5.89 -1.83
C ASN A 398 -3.48 -6.43 -2.87
N ILE A 399 -2.97 -6.99 -3.97
CA ILE A 399 -3.77 -7.77 -4.94
C ILE A 399 -4.13 -9.14 -4.34
N ASN A 400 -5.08 -9.10 -3.39
CA ASN A 400 -5.72 -10.25 -2.77
C ASN A 400 -7.12 -9.92 -2.24
N ARG A 401 -7.89 -10.95 -1.87
CA ARG A 401 -9.26 -10.78 -1.39
C ARG A 401 -9.29 -10.12 -0.01
N ARG A 402 -8.28 -10.39 0.81
CA ARG A 402 -8.15 -9.80 2.16
C ARG A 402 -8.13 -8.27 2.11
N SER A 403 -7.25 -7.67 1.31
CA SER A 403 -7.11 -6.21 1.19
C SER A 403 -8.30 -5.58 0.47
N TRP A 404 -8.94 -6.29 -0.45
CA TRP A 404 -10.07 -5.76 -1.21
C TRP A 404 -11.42 -5.87 -0.49
N THR A 405 -11.53 -6.69 0.56
CA THR A 405 -12.85 -6.98 1.17
C THR A 405 -12.86 -7.11 2.69
N HIS A 406 -11.70 -7.26 3.34
CA HIS A 406 -11.61 -7.72 4.73
C HIS A 406 -10.84 -6.76 5.63
N ASP A 407 -9.57 -6.53 5.35
CA ASP A 407 -8.72 -5.60 6.10
C ASP A 407 -9.10 -4.17 5.76
N SER A 408 -8.82 -3.22 6.67
CA SER A 408 -8.97 -1.81 6.30
C SER A 408 -7.73 -1.36 5.54
N GLU A 409 -7.92 -0.77 4.37
CA GLU A 409 -6.85 -0.31 3.48
C GLU A 409 -7.09 1.13 3.03
N ILE A 410 -6.05 1.76 2.50
CA ILE A 410 -6.10 3.10 1.88
C ILE A 410 -5.14 3.15 0.69
N ALA A 411 -5.52 3.85 -0.37
CA ALA A 411 -4.62 4.21 -1.47
C ALA A 411 -4.93 5.60 -2.01
N CYS A 412 -3.90 6.23 -2.55
CA CYS A 412 -4.03 7.43 -3.37
C CYS A 412 -3.97 7.01 -4.84
N ALA A 413 -5.11 7.10 -5.52
CA ALA A 413 -5.18 7.01 -6.97
C ALA A 413 -4.89 8.41 -7.56
N VAL A 414 -3.97 8.47 -8.53
CA VAL A 414 -3.41 9.71 -9.07
C VAL A 414 -3.58 9.73 -10.58
N LEU A 415 -4.02 10.88 -11.08
CA LEU A 415 -4.12 11.20 -12.49
C LEU A 415 -3.68 12.65 -12.68
N ASP A 416 -2.75 12.93 -13.59
CA ASP A 416 -2.38 14.32 -13.88
C ASP A 416 -3.07 14.85 -15.13
N ASP A 417 -3.22 16.18 -15.17
CA ASP A 417 -3.66 16.87 -16.39
C ASP A 417 -2.53 16.99 -17.43
N ALA A 418 -1.28 17.11 -16.96
CA ALA A 418 -0.13 17.36 -17.82
C ALA A 418 0.36 16.09 -18.53
N HIS A 419 0.47 16.17 -19.86
CA HIS A 419 1.32 15.26 -20.63
C HIS A 419 2.78 15.59 -20.32
N GLY A 420 3.56 14.60 -19.89
CA GLY A 420 5.01 14.77 -19.73
C GLY A 420 5.67 15.04 -21.10
N PRO A 421 6.83 15.72 -21.15
CA PRO A 421 7.48 16.11 -22.41
C PRO A 421 8.12 14.94 -23.19
N ARG A 422 8.04 13.71 -22.66
CA ARG A 422 8.75 12.54 -23.20
C ARG A 422 8.00 11.93 -24.37
N GLU A 423 8.71 11.68 -25.46
CA GLU A 423 8.22 10.95 -26.64
C GLU A 423 8.68 9.48 -26.61
N PRO A 424 7.88 8.52 -27.11
CA PRO A 424 6.60 8.73 -27.78
C PRO A 424 5.42 9.00 -26.83
N GLN A 425 4.51 9.87 -27.25
CA GLN A 425 3.16 9.96 -26.72
C GLN A 425 2.27 8.92 -27.41
N ILE A 426 2.06 7.79 -26.73
CA ILE A 426 1.11 6.77 -27.19
C ILE A 426 -0.27 7.17 -26.69
N ILE A 427 -1.15 7.50 -27.63
CA ILE A 427 -2.56 7.79 -27.34
C ILE A 427 -3.36 6.49 -27.48
N ASP A 428 -4.10 6.16 -26.43
CA ASP A 428 -5.00 5.00 -26.38
C ASP A 428 -6.27 5.25 -27.24
N ARG A 429 -7.12 4.23 -27.42
CA ARG A 429 -8.38 4.36 -28.19
C ARG A 429 -9.37 5.34 -27.58
N PHE A 430 -9.18 5.72 -26.31
CA PHE A 430 -10.01 6.66 -25.57
C PHE A 430 -9.45 8.10 -25.62
N GLY A 431 -8.37 8.33 -26.37
CA GLY A 431 -7.73 9.65 -26.48
C GLY A 431 -6.89 10.03 -25.26
N SER A 432 -6.54 9.06 -24.40
CA SER A 432 -5.67 9.25 -23.25
C SER A 432 -4.22 8.99 -23.64
N GLY A 433 -3.34 9.91 -23.28
CA GLY A 433 -1.89 9.74 -23.40
C GLY A 433 -1.24 9.76 -22.03
N ALA A 434 -0.01 9.29 -22.00
CA ALA A 434 0.77 9.21 -20.76
C ALA A 434 0.82 10.55 -20.00
N ARG A 435 0.70 10.43 -18.68
CA ARG A 435 0.73 11.48 -17.67
C ARG A 435 2.04 11.45 -16.92
N THR A 436 2.41 12.60 -16.38
CA THR A 436 3.74 12.80 -15.79
C THR A 436 3.96 11.84 -14.61
N PHE A 437 3.15 11.90 -13.55
CA PHE A 437 3.32 11.11 -12.34
C PHE A 437 3.36 9.60 -12.62
N ALA A 438 2.35 9.08 -13.31
CA ALA A 438 2.25 7.65 -13.61
C ALA A 438 3.45 7.14 -14.42
N ARG A 439 3.87 7.89 -15.45
CA ARG A 439 5.05 7.56 -16.25
C ARG A 439 6.34 7.66 -15.44
N GLU A 440 6.57 8.76 -14.73
CA GLU A 440 7.80 8.96 -13.93
C GLU A 440 7.95 7.87 -12.88
N LEU A 441 6.87 7.52 -12.17
CA LEU A 441 6.85 6.45 -11.18
C LEU A 441 7.28 5.12 -11.79
N ARG A 442 6.67 4.71 -12.91
CA ARG A 442 7.04 3.45 -13.58
C ARG A 442 8.50 3.48 -14.07
N LEU A 443 8.95 4.62 -14.60
CA LEU A 443 10.32 4.76 -15.10
C LEU A 443 11.34 4.70 -13.96
N GLU A 444 11.09 5.36 -12.84
CA GLU A 444 11.94 5.32 -11.64
C GLU A 444 12.12 3.89 -11.12
N LEU A 445 11.01 3.18 -10.93
CA LEU A 445 11.02 1.80 -10.47
C LEU A 445 11.68 0.86 -11.49
N GLY A 446 11.37 1.04 -12.78
CA GLY A 446 11.98 0.26 -13.85
C GLY A 446 13.48 0.49 -13.98
N ARG A 447 13.97 1.72 -13.81
CA ARG A 447 15.41 2.03 -13.81
C ARG A 447 16.12 1.29 -12.70
N GLU A 448 15.58 1.31 -11.50
CA GLU A 448 16.18 0.62 -10.36
C GLU A 448 16.25 -0.89 -10.60
N HIS A 449 15.13 -1.53 -10.95
CA HIS A 449 15.08 -2.98 -11.11
C HIS A 449 15.96 -3.51 -12.24
N LEU A 450 16.23 -2.67 -13.24
CA LEU A 450 17.04 -3.01 -14.40
C LEU A 450 18.49 -2.52 -14.31
N ASP A 451 18.86 -1.82 -13.24
CA ASP A 451 20.12 -1.08 -13.08
C ASP A 451 20.43 -0.20 -14.32
N LEU A 452 19.46 0.65 -14.72
CA LEU A 452 19.58 1.55 -15.86
C LEU A 452 19.81 3.01 -15.44
N ASP A 453 20.75 3.67 -16.11
CA ASP A 453 21.02 5.10 -15.92
C ASP A 453 20.05 6.01 -16.70
N THR A 454 19.30 5.46 -17.67
CA THR A 454 18.42 6.24 -18.56
C THR A 454 17.09 5.55 -18.85
N ASP A 455 16.09 6.34 -19.23
CA ASP A 455 14.73 5.87 -19.50
C ASP A 455 14.49 5.39 -20.94
N THR A 456 15.46 5.56 -21.84
CA THR A 456 15.25 5.39 -23.29
C THR A 456 14.64 4.03 -23.66
N ALA A 457 15.01 2.98 -22.94
CA ALA A 457 14.50 1.62 -23.18
C ALA A 457 13.13 1.35 -22.54
N LEU A 458 12.66 2.26 -21.67
CA LEU A 458 11.48 2.10 -20.84
C LEU A 458 10.33 3.01 -21.24
N ILE A 459 10.56 4.11 -21.98
CA ILE A 459 9.48 5.05 -22.33
C ILE A 459 8.38 4.38 -23.17
N ASP A 460 8.77 3.61 -24.19
CA ASP A 460 7.82 2.81 -24.96
C ASP A 460 7.43 1.55 -24.16
N PRO A 461 6.13 1.31 -23.88
CA PRO A 461 5.71 0.19 -23.04
C PRO A 461 6.06 -1.20 -23.62
N ALA A 462 5.99 -1.38 -24.94
CA ALA A 462 6.33 -2.66 -25.57
C ALA A 462 7.83 -2.94 -25.46
N ARG A 463 8.66 -1.93 -25.73
CA ARG A 463 10.11 -2.00 -25.53
C ARG A 463 10.45 -2.20 -24.05
N ALA A 464 9.71 -1.58 -23.14
CA ALA A 464 9.90 -1.78 -21.70
C ALA A 464 9.69 -3.26 -21.33
N PHE A 465 8.60 -3.86 -21.79
CA PHE A 465 8.31 -5.29 -21.58
C PHE A 465 9.44 -6.20 -22.07
N GLU A 466 9.95 -5.96 -23.28
CA GLU A 466 11.10 -6.69 -23.85
C GLU A 466 12.39 -6.46 -23.03
N THR A 467 12.62 -5.23 -22.56
CA THR A 467 13.81 -4.87 -21.78
C THR A 467 13.81 -5.56 -20.42
N PHE A 468 12.66 -5.62 -19.75
CA PHE A 468 12.47 -6.39 -18.52
C PHE A 468 12.78 -7.88 -18.75
N ALA A 469 12.20 -8.47 -19.80
CA ALA A 469 12.40 -9.88 -20.11
C ALA A 469 13.87 -10.21 -20.45
N ALA A 470 14.53 -9.36 -21.23
CA ALA A 470 15.95 -9.52 -21.58
C ALA A 470 16.85 -9.41 -20.35
N SER A 471 16.60 -8.44 -19.46
CA SER A 471 17.35 -8.29 -18.21
C SER A 471 17.22 -9.52 -17.31
N ALA A 472 15.98 -9.95 -17.06
CA ALA A 472 15.70 -11.11 -16.23
C ALA A 472 16.29 -12.41 -16.80
N THR A 473 16.21 -12.59 -18.12
CA THR A 473 16.79 -13.76 -18.80
C THR A 473 18.31 -13.81 -18.65
N ARG A 474 19.01 -12.67 -18.81
CA ARG A 474 20.47 -12.61 -18.62
C ARG A 474 20.87 -12.95 -17.19
N LEU A 475 20.20 -12.36 -16.20
CA LEU A 475 20.51 -12.64 -14.80
C LEU A 475 20.21 -14.09 -14.44
N GLN A 476 19.08 -14.64 -14.90
CA GLN A 476 18.75 -16.04 -14.67
C GLN A 476 19.76 -17.00 -15.32
N ALA A 477 20.21 -16.73 -16.55
CA ALA A 477 21.24 -17.53 -17.21
C ALA A 477 22.58 -17.53 -16.44
N TRP A 478 22.95 -16.41 -15.81
CA TRP A 478 24.12 -16.35 -14.93
C TRP A 478 23.95 -17.21 -13.67
N HIS A 479 22.76 -17.23 -13.05
CA HIS A 479 22.46 -18.16 -11.95
C HIS A 479 22.51 -19.62 -12.40
N ASP A 480 21.91 -19.95 -13.53
CA ASP A 480 21.89 -21.31 -14.09
C ASP A 480 23.31 -21.80 -14.46
N GLY A 481 24.19 -20.88 -14.88
CA GLY A 481 25.61 -21.10 -15.12
C GLY A 481 26.48 -21.12 -13.85
N GLY A 482 25.88 -21.29 -12.66
CA GLY A 482 26.61 -21.41 -11.40
C GLY A 482 27.23 -20.11 -10.89
N ARG A 483 26.68 -18.95 -11.29
CA ARG A 483 27.17 -17.61 -10.89
C ARG A 483 28.62 -17.35 -11.25
N SER A 484 29.08 -17.91 -12.37
CA SER A 484 30.45 -17.78 -12.86
C SER A 484 30.66 -16.51 -13.68
N GLY A 485 31.83 -15.88 -13.55
CA GLY A 485 32.16 -14.64 -14.27
C GLY A 485 31.50 -13.39 -13.69
N GLN A 486 31.49 -12.30 -14.47
CA GLN A 486 30.89 -11.04 -14.07
C GLN A 486 29.36 -11.16 -14.03
N ARG A 487 28.75 -10.76 -12.90
CA ARG A 487 27.29 -10.68 -12.77
C ARG A 487 26.74 -9.67 -13.80
N PRO A 488 25.73 -10.02 -14.60
CA PRO A 488 25.10 -9.07 -15.51
C PRO A 488 24.37 -7.96 -14.72
N PRO A 489 24.18 -6.77 -15.33
CA PRO A 489 23.37 -5.72 -14.73
C PRO A 489 21.90 -6.13 -14.63
N GLY A 490 21.20 -5.57 -13.65
CA GLY A 490 19.80 -5.84 -13.35
C GLY A 490 19.60 -6.63 -12.06
N ARG A 491 18.39 -6.56 -11.53
CA ARG A 491 17.98 -7.16 -10.25
C ARG A 491 16.88 -8.20 -10.41
N LEU A 492 16.28 -8.27 -11.59
CA LEU A 492 15.11 -9.11 -11.84
C LEU A 492 15.49 -10.56 -12.14
N ARG A 493 14.75 -11.48 -11.54
CA ARG A 493 14.73 -12.90 -11.94
C ARG A 493 13.30 -13.31 -12.28
N PRO A 494 13.08 -14.13 -13.33
CA PRO A 494 11.77 -14.68 -13.59
C PRO A 494 11.23 -15.37 -12.34
N TYR A 495 9.98 -15.08 -11.98
CA TYR A 495 9.37 -15.70 -10.82
C TYR A 495 9.20 -17.20 -11.06
N GLN A 496 9.80 -18.01 -10.20
CA GLN A 496 9.71 -19.46 -10.32
C GLN A 496 8.52 -19.96 -9.50
N GLN A 497 7.47 -20.39 -10.19
CA GLN A 497 6.25 -20.86 -9.56
C GLN A 497 6.48 -22.25 -8.91
N PRO A 498 6.43 -22.38 -7.57
CA PRO A 498 6.66 -23.66 -6.92
C PRO A 498 5.46 -24.59 -7.12
N ARG A 499 5.68 -25.77 -7.70
CA ARG A 499 4.62 -26.78 -7.89
C ARG A 499 4.30 -27.49 -6.58
N LEU A 500 3.08 -27.25 -6.07
CA LEU A 500 2.57 -27.95 -4.89
C LEU A 500 2.06 -29.35 -5.25
N SER A 501 2.34 -30.34 -4.41
CA SER A 501 1.79 -31.69 -4.57
C SER A 501 0.26 -31.68 -4.41
N ARG A 502 -0.45 -32.65 -5.03
CA ARG A 502 -1.91 -32.79 -4.86
C ARG A 502 -2.34 -32.92 -3.39
N ARG A 503 -1.54 -33.60 -2.57
CA ARG A 503 -1.76 -33.74 -1.13
C ARG A 503 -1.61 -32.38 -0.42
N THR A 504 -0.59 -31.62 -0.80
CA THR A 504 -0.35 -30.27 -0.26
C THR A 504 -1.50 -29.33 -0.59
N LEU A 505 -1.93 -29.32 -1.85
CA LEU A 505 -3.08 -28.53 -2.29
C LEU A 505 -4.34 -28.88 -1.49
N ALA A 506 -4.62 -30.15 -1.25
CA ALA A 506 -5.82 -30.59 -0.55
C ALA A 506 -5.95 -30.04 0.87
N TRP A 507 -4.87 -30.03 1.66
CA TRP A 507 -4.91 -29.50 3.02
C TRP A 507 -4.67 -27.98 3.10
N ALA A 508 -3.85 -27.41 2.20
CA ALA A 508 -3.51 -26.00 2.23
C ALA A 508 -4.63 -25.10 1.69
N THR A 509 -5.46 -25.60 0.76
CA THR A 509 -6.53 -24.81 0.13
C THR A 509 -7.59 -24.33 1.14
N PRO A 510 -8.14 -25.18 2.03
CA PRO A 510 -9.07 -24.71 3.06
C PRO A 510 -8.44 -23.66 3.99
N LEU A 511 -7.18 -23.87 4.38
CA LEU A 511 -6.44 -22.95 5.24
C LEU A 511 -6.22 -21.60 4.56
N TYR A 512 -5.83 -21.61 3.28
CA TYR A 512 -5.70 -20.42 2.45
C TYR A 512 -7.02 -19.62 2.42
N ARG A 513 -8.15 -20.28 2.12
CA ARG A 513 -9.46 -19.62 1.99
C ARG A 513 -10.04 -19.07 3.28
N ILE A 514 -9.65 -19.61 4.45
CA ILE A 514 -10.25 -19.26 5.74
C ILE A 514 -9.35 -18.31 6.54
N ILE A 515 -8.02 -18.47 6.46
CA ILE A 515 -7.07 -17.75 7.30
C ILE A 515 -6.26 -16.72 6.50
N TYR A 516 -5.73 -17.10 5.34
CA TYR A 516 -4.78 -16.24 4.61
C TYR A 516 -5.49 -15.24 3.70
N ASP A 517 -6.58 -15.66 3.05
CA ASP A 517 -7.32 -14.86 2.08
C ASP A 517 -8.84 -15.02 2.24
N PRO A 518 -9.39 -14.71 3.42
CA PRO A 518 -10.81 -14.85 3.72
C PRO A 518 -11.66 -13.90 2.89
N ASP A 519 -12.91 -14.31 2.63
CA ASP A 519 -13.90 -13.47 1.97
C ASP A 519 -14.60 -12.55 2.97
N GLY A 520 -14.30 -11.24 2.89
CA GLY A 520 -14.92 -10.21 3.72
C GLY A 520 -16.22 -9.64 3.15
N ARG A 521 -16.66 -10.05 1.96
CA ARG A 521 -17.90 -9.56 1.34
C ARG A 521 -19.14 -10.02 2.12
N PRO A 522 -20.23 -9.23 2.11
CA PRO A 522 -21.57 -9.69 2.50
C PRO A 522 -22.00 -10.90 1.66
N LEU A 523 -22.84 -11.77 2.23
CA LEU A 523 -23.26 -13.02 1.59
C LEU A 523 -23.78 -12.83 0.16
N GLY A 524 -24.62 -11.81 -0.10
CA GLY A 524 -25.16 -11.54 -1.45
C GLY A 524 -24.09 -11.33 -2.52
N MET A 525 -22.99 -10.63 -2.20
CA MET A 525 -21.91 -10.33 -3.13
C MET A 525 -20.96 -11.51 -3.37
N ARG A 526 -20.95 -12.49 -2.46
CA ARG A 526 -20.16 -13.72 -2.65
C ARG A 526 -20.69 -14.58 -3.80
N TYR A 527 -22.00 -14.50 -4.06
CA TYR A 527 -22.63 -15.27 -5.14
C TYR A 527 -22.39 -14.67 -6.53
N THR A 528 -22.25 -13.35 -6.62
CA THR A 528 -22.07 -12.65 -7.90
C THR A 528 -20.60 -12.44 -8.26
N HIS A 529 -19.68 -12.73 -7.34
CA HIS A 529 -18.25 -12.45 -7.49
C HIS A 529 -17.93 -10.97 -7.81
N CYS A 530 -18.83 -10.03 -7.45
CA CYS A 530 -18.66 -8.58 -7.66
C CYS A 530 -18.12 -7.86 -6.41
N PHE A 531 -17.71 -6.59 -6.59
CA PHE A 531 -17.20 -5.69 -5.55
C PHE A 531 -18.06 -4.42 -5.39
#